data_AF-A0A7W3JSV5-F1
#
_entry.id   AF-A0A7W3JSV5-F1
#
_cell.length_a   1.000
_cell.length_b   1.000
_cell.length_c   1.000
_cell.angle_alpha   90.00
_cell.angle_beta   90.00
_cell.angle_gamma   90.00
#
_symmetry.space_group_name_H-M   'P 1'
#
loop_
_entity.id
_entity.type
_entity.pdbx_description
1 polymer ?
#
loop_
_entity_poly.entity_id
_entity_poly.type
_entity_poly.pdbx_seq_one_letter_code
_entity_poly.pdbx_strand_id
1 'polypeptide(L)'
;MYLIGLTGGIASGKSTVARRLAEHGAIIIDADVVSREVVAPGTPALAAIAAQFGLGLLDANGALDRSKLGAIVFGNSEQLEELNAIVHPAVKARTAELLAGAKAENPDAVIVYDVPLLVEADVAHNYAEIVVTSAPEDIRVQRMIELRGMTDEAARARIRAQAPESKRLAIADVVIDTGGELQHTLDQVDAFWARVGS
;
A
#
# COMPACT_ATOMS: atom_id res chain seq x y z
N MET A 1 -9.56 -18.01 -6.17
CA MET A 1 -8.62 -16.89 -6.02
C MET A 1 -9.01 -16.22 -4.73
N TYR A 2 -8.07 -16.08 -3.82
CA TYR A 2 -8.31 -15.57 -2.49
C TYR A 2 -7.56 -14.24 -2.33
N LEU A 3 -8.30 -13.12 -2.33
CA LEU A 3 -7.71 -11.78 -2.31
C LEU A 3 -7.67 -11.25 -0.88
N ILE A 4 -6.47 -11.09 -0.34
CA ILE A 4 -6.21 -10.54 0.99
C ILE A 4 -5.85 -9.05 0.84
N GLY A 5 -6.53 -8.18 1.58
CA GLY A 5 -6.10 -6.80 1.75
C GLY A 5 -5.13 -6.72 2.92
N LEU A 6 -3.86 -6.39 2.68
CA LEU A 6 -2.88 -6.23 3.75
C LEU A 6 -2.66 -4.74 4.03
N THR A 7 -2.87 -4.32 5.27
CA THR A 7 -2.66 -2.92 5.67
C THR A 7 -2.05 -2.80 7.07
N GLY A 8 -1.72 -1.58 7.47
CA GLY A 8 -1.08 -1.30 8.74
C GLY A 8 -0.56 0.12 8.81
N GLY A 9 -0.46 0.65 10.03
CA GLY A 9 0.13 1.97 10.25
C GLY A 9 1.60 2.02 9.83
N ILE A 10 2.15 3.23 9.72
CA ILE A 10 3.58 3.40 9.45
C ILE A 10 4.42 2.63 10.47
N ALA A 11 5.42 1.89 9.99
CA ALA A 11 6.31 1.03 10.80
C ALA A 11 5.62 -0.09 11.61
N SER A 12 4.40 -0.51 11.24
CA SER A 12 3.69 -1.64 11.85
C SER A 12 4.19 -3.04 11.44
N GLY A 13 5.37 -3.17 10.82
CA GLY A 13 5.87 -4.50 10.42
C GLY A 13 5.15 -5.16 9.24
N LYS A 14 4.28 -4.44 8.50
CA LYS A 14 3.57 -4.92 7.31
C LYS A 14 4.45 -5.65 6.28
N SER A 15 5.65 -5.12 6.01
CA SER A 15 6.61 -5.73 5.08
C SER A 15 7.08 -7.11 5.54
N THR A 16 7.19 -7.33 6.86
CA THR A 16 7.54 -8.64 7.43
C THR A 16 6.45 -9.66 7.14
N VAL A 17 5.19 -9.27 7.35
CA VAL A 17 4.01 -10.10 7.08
C VAL A 17 3.87 -10.39 5.58
N ALA A 18 3.99 -9.38 4.73
CA ALA A 18 3.94 -9.54 3.28
C ALA A 18 5.02 -10.51 2.78
N ARG A 19 6.27 -10.35 3.26
CA ARG A 19 7.37 -11.26 2.90
C ARG A 19 7.10 -12.69 3.35
N ARG A 20 6.60 -12.89 4.58
CA ARG A 20 6.31 -14.24 5.08
C ARG A 20 5.18 -14.91 4.29
N LEU A 21 4.14 -14.18 3.92
CA LEU A 21 3.09 -14.68 3.03
C LEU A 21 3.64 -15.04 1.64
N ALA A 22 4.55 -14.23 1.10
CA ALA A 22 5.22 -14.53 -0.17
C ALA A 22 6.09 -15.80 -0.10
N GLU A 23 6.79 -16.03 1.01
CA GLU A 23 7.57 -17.26 1.27
C GLU A 23 6.68 -18.51 1.23
N HIS A 24 5.41 -18.39 1.62
CA HIS A 24 4.42 -19.47 1.52
C HIS A 24 3.77 -19.61 0.14
N GLY A 25 4.07 -18.71 -0.80
CA GLY A 25 3.56 -18.75 -2.18
C GLY A 25 2.48 -17.74 -2.50
N ALA A 26 2.19 -16.78 -1.61
CA ALA A 26 1.27 -15.69 -1.94
C ALA A 26 1.84 -14.77 -3.03
N ILE A 27 0.99 -14.36 -3.96
CA ILE A 27 1.35 -13.34 -4.97
C ILE A 27 1.15 -11.97 -4.32
N ILE A 28 2.23 -11.18 -4.22
CA ILE A 28 2.16 -9.83 -3.65
C ILE A 28 1.92 -8.82 -4.76
N ILE A 29 0.84 -8.05 -4.65
CA ILE A 29 0.59 -6.87 -5.47
C ILE A 29 0.72 -5.65 -4.56
N ASP A 30 1.81 -4.90 -4.70
CA ASP A 30 2.06 -3.68 -3.94
C ASP A 30 1.39 -2.47 -4.61
N ALA A 31 0.44 -1.86 -3.91
CA ALA A 31 -0.32 -0.72 -4.43
C ALA A 31 0.54 0.52 -4.69
N ASP A 32 1.62 0.72 -3.93
CA ASP A 32 2.57 1.80 -4.20
C ASP A 32 3.28 1.52 -5.52
N VAL A 33 3.76 0.29 -5.74
CA VAL A 33 4.41 -0.12 -7.00
C VAL A 33 3.47 0.08 -8.18
N VAL A 34 2.23 -0.41 -8.09
CA VAL A 34 1.21 -0.19 -9.13
C VAL A 34 1.03 1.29 -9.43
N SER A 35 0.93 2.13 -8.40
CA SER A 35 0.80 3.58 -8.56
C SER A 35 2.01 4.22 -9.26
N ARG A 36 3.21 3.62 -9.16
CA ARG A 36 4.39 4.08 -9.92
C ARG A 36 4.36 3.59 -11.37
N GLU A 37 3.95 2.35 -11.60
CA GLU A 37 3.88 1.75 -12.93
C GLU A 37 2.92 2.51 -13.85
N VAL A 38 1.74 2.88 -13.34
CA VAL A 38 0.71 3.51 -14.18
C VAL A 38 1.08 4.91 -14.68
N VAL A 39 2.07 5.55 -14.07
CA VAL A 39 2.63 6.85 -14.50
C VAL A 39 4.07 6.72 -15.02
N ALA A 40 4.51 5.52 -15.38
CA ALA A 40 5.81 5.30 -15.98
C ALA A 40 5.91 5.96 -17.39
N PRO A 41 7.12 6.24 -17.90
CA PRO A 41 7.31 6.74 -19.26
C PRO A 41 6.54 5.92 -20.30
N GLY A 42 5.85 6.61 -21.21
CA GLY A 42 5.07 5.99 -22.29
C GLY A 42 3.66 5.53 -21.89
N THR A 43 3.25 5.71 -20.63
CA THR A 43 1.88 5.37 -20.20
C THR A 43 0.85 6.46 -20.57
N PRO A 44 -0.41 6.09 -20.84
CA PRO A 44 -1.47 7.06 -21.08
C PRO A 44 -1.73 8.01 -19.91
N ALA A 45 -1.62 7.52 -18.66
CA ALA A 45 -1.86 8.36 -17.49
C ALA A 45 -0.77 9.42 -17.34
N LEU A 46 0.50 9.10 -17.61
CA LEU A 46 1.57 10.09 -17.62
C LEU A 46 1.33 11.18 -18.68
N ALA A 47 0.92 10.78 -19.89
CA ALA A 47 0.60 11.74 -20.94
C ALA A 47 -0.56 12.68 -20.54
N ALA A 48 -1.60 12.14 -19.90
CA ALA A 48 -2.72 12.93 -19.37
C ALA A 48 -2.28 13.90 -18.26
N ILE A 49 -1.43 13.45 -17.32
CA ILE A 49 -0.85 14.31 -16.27
C ILE A 49 -0.04 15.45 -16.90
N ALA A 50 0.81 15.14 -17.89
CA ALA A 50 1.64 16.15 -18.54
C ALA A 50 0.81 17.14 -19.38
N ALA A 51 -0.32 16.71 -19.95
CA ALA A 51 -1.26 17.58 -20.65
C ALA A 51 -2.01 18.52 -19.68
N GLN A 52 -2.41 18.02 -18.50
CA GLN A 52 -3.16 18.79 -17.50
C GLN A 52 -2.26 19.78 -16.74
N PHE A 53 -1.11 19.32 -16.25
CA PHE A 53 -0.26 20.06 -15.32
C PHE A 53 1.02 20.62 -15.98
N GLY A 54 1.22 20.33 -17.27
CA GLY A 54 2.28 20.88 -18.11
C GLY A 54 3.48 19.94 -18.34
N LEU A 55 4.06 20.04 -19.55
CA LEU A 55 5.19 19.21 -19.98
C LEU A 55 6.47 19.40 -19.15
N GLY A 56 6.60 20.53 -18.42
CA GLY A 56 7.74 20.79 -17.52
C GLY A 56 7.85 19.84 -16.32
N LEU A 57 6.85 18.96 -16.14
CA LEU A 57 6.84 17.86 -15.19
C LEU A 57 7.62 16.63 -15.65
N LEU A 58 8.02 16.55 -16.91
CA LEU A 58 8.81 15.44 -17.41
C LEU A 58 10.30 15.75 -17.30
N ASP A 59 11.09 14.80 -16.84
CA ASP A 59 12.55 14.87 -16.88
C ASP A 59 13.09 14.59 -18.29
N ALA A 60 14.41 14.64 -18.46
CA ALA A 60 15.06 14.40 -19.75
C ALA A 60 14.81 12.99 -20.33
N ASN A 61 14.41 12.03 -19.50
CA ASN A 61 14.09 10.67 -19.90
C ASN A 61 12.57 10.46 -20.09
N GLY A 62 11.77 11.52 -19.97
CA GLY A 62 10.31 11.46 -20.04
C GLY A 62 9.66 10.88 -18.79
N ALA A 63 10.37 10.78 -17.66
CA ALA A 63 9.82 10.33 -16.39
C ALA A 63 9.21 11.48 -15.60
N LEU A 64 8.20 11.17 -14.77
CA LEU A 64 7.50 12.15 -13.96
C LEU A 64 8.39 12.69 -12.83
N ASP A 65 8.58 14.01 -12.80
CA ASP A 65 9.11 14.75 -11.66
C ASP A 65 8.04 14.89 -10.58
N ARG A 66 8.02 13.92 -9.68
CA ARG A 66 7.07 13.86 -8.55
C ARG A 66 7.24 15.00 -7.57
N SER A 67 8.44 15.58 -7.47
CA SER A 67 8.67 16.71 -6.58
C SER A 67 7.96 17.95 -7.11
N LYS A 68 8.05 18.20 -8.43
CA LYS A 68 7.32 19.30 -9.07
C LYS A 68 5.82 19.07 -9.03
N LEU A 69 5.35 17.86 -9.38
CA LEU A 69 3.92 17.55 -9.31
C LEU A 69 3.39 17.70 -7.89
N GLY A 70 4.15 17.21 -6.89
CA GLY A 70 3.83 17.39 -5.48
C GLY A 70 3.71 18.86 -5.09
N ALA A 71 4.63 19.73 -5.54
CA ALA A 71 4.57 21.16 -5.27
C ALA A 71 3.34 21.87 -5.89
N ILE A 72 2.80 21.33 -6.99
CA ILE A 72 1.59 21.82 -7.65
C ILE A 72 0.35 21.42 -6.83
N VAL A 73 0.19 20.12 -6.54
CA VAL A 73 -1.03 19.61 -5.88
C VAL A 73 -1.05 19.81 -4.36
N PHE A 74 0.10 20.02 -3.72
CA PHE A 74 0.17 20.15 -2.27
C PHE A 74 -0.52 21.43 -1.80
N GLY A 75 -1.54 21.27 -0.95
CA GLY A 75 -2.34 22.39 -0.44
C GLY A 75 -3.39 22.91 -1.43
N ASN A 76 -3.55 22.28 -2.60
CA ASN A 76 -4.58 22.60 -3.58
C ASN A 76 -5.50 21.39 -3.81
N SER A 77 -6.68 21.41 -3.19
CA SER A 77 -7.64 20.30 -3.27
C SER A 77 -8.18 20.07 -4.68
N GLU A 78 -8.41 21.13 -5.45
CA GLU A 78 -8.93 21.04 -6.82
C GLU A 78 -7.91 20.34 -7.73
N GLN A 79 -6.65 20.74 -7.68
CA GLN A 79 -5.59 20.09 -8.47
C GLN A 79 -5.30 18.66 -8.01
N LEU A 80 -5.45 18.38 -6.71
CA LEU A 80 -5.34 17.02 -6.19
C LEU A 80 -6.49 16.13 -6.71
N GLU A 81 -7.71 16.65 -6.78
CA GLU A 81 -8.87 15.95 -7.35
C GLU A 81 -8.67 15.68 -8.85
N GLU A 82 -8.18 16.64 -9.61
CA GLU A 82 -7.84 16.46 -11.04
C GLU A 82 -6.78 15.38 -11.24
N LEU A 83 -5.72 15.39 -10.42
CA LEU A 83 -4.68 14.36 -10.47
C LEU A 83 -5.28 12.98 -10.15
N ASN A 84 -6.09 12.89 -9.10
CA ASN A 84 -6.72 11.64 -8.68
C ASN A 84 -7.68 11.11 -9.74
N ALA A 85 -8.39 11.99 -10.47
CA ALA A 85 -9.28 11.61 -11.57
C ALA A 85 -8.52 10.93 -12.74
N ILE A 86 -7.23 11.22 -12.91
CA ILE A 86 -6.36 10.56 -13.90
C ILE A 86 -5.76 9.28 -13.33
N VAL A 87 -5.21 9.34 -12.12
CA VAL A 87 -4.42 8.24 -11.53
C VAL A 87 -5.30 7.09 -11.07
N HIS A 88 -6.43 7.35 -10.40
CA HIS A 88 -7.26 6.29 -9.81
C HIS A 88 -7.80 5.30 -10.86
N PRO A 89 -8.35 5.73 -12.02
CA PRO A 89 -8.76 4.78 -13.06
C PRO A 89 -7.61 3.95 -13.60
N ALA A 90 -6.42 4.54 -13.76
CA ALA A 90 -5.24 3.83 -14.26
C ALA A 90 -4.75 2.77 -13.26
N VAL A 91 -4.69 3.10 -11.96
CA VAL A 91 -4.39 2.14 -10.89
C VAL A 91 -5.41 1.01 -10.89
N LYS A 92 -6.71 1.33 -10.96
CA LYS A 92 -7.78 0.32 -10.97
C LYS A 92 -7.65 -0.65 -12.15
N ALA A 93 -7.37 -0.13 -13.35
CA ALA A 93 -7.17 -0.95 -14.54
C ALA A 93 -5.96 -1.87 -14.39
N ARG A 94 -4.81 -1.33 -13.95
CA ARG A 94 -3.58 -2.10 -13.75
C ARG A 94 -3.74 -3.19 -12.68
N THR A 95 -4.37 -2.87 -11.55
CA THR A 95 -4.68 -3.86 -10.52
C THR A 95 -5.60 -4.96 -11.06
N ALA A 96 -6.62 -4.61 -11.84
CA ALA A 96 -7.52 -5.59 -12.44
C ALA A 96 -6.79 -6.53 -13.41
N GLU A 97 -5.86 -6.01 -14.22
CA GLU A 97 -5.00 -6.82 -15.10
C GLU A 97 -4.14 -7.82 -14.32
N LEU A 98 -3.48 -7.36 -13.24
CA LEU A 98 -2.64 -8.20 -12.39
C LEU A 98 -3.45 -9.32 -11.72
N LEU A 99 -4.64 -8.98 -11.20
CA LEU A 99 -5.55 -9.97 -10.60
C LEU A 99 -6.05 -10.98 -11.63
N ALA A 100 -6.40 -10.52 -12.84
CA ALA A 100 -6.84 -11.39 -13.92
C ALA A 100 -5.74 -12.34 -14.39
N GLY A 101 -4.50 -11.85 -14.53
CA GLY A 101 -3.33 -12.66 -14.88
C GLY A 101 -3.05 -13.74 -13.83
N ALA A 102 -2.98 -13.35 -12.56
CA ALA A 102 -2.78 -14.30 -11.46
C ALA A 102 -3.87 -15.39 -11.41
N LYS A 103 -5.15 -15.00 -11.61
CA LYS A 103 -6.27 -15.95 -11.66
C LYS A 103 -6.21 -16.88 -12.87
N ALA A 104 -5.74 -16.41 -14.01
CA ALA A 104 -5.59 -17.22 -15.22
C ALA A 104 -4.48 -18.28 -15.07
N GLU A 105 -3.39 -17.93 -14.38
CA GLU A 105 -2.29 -18.87 -14.10
C GLU A 105 -2.65 -19.89 -13.02
N ASN A 106 -3.30 -19.43 -11.93
CA ASN A 106 -3.78 -20.29 -10.86
C ASN A 106 -5.14 -19.79 -10.35
N PRO A 107 -6.25 -20.49 -10.68
CA PRO A 107 -7.58 -20.13 -10.21
C PRO A 107 -7.70 -20.05 -8.69
N ASP A 108 -6.85 -20.78 -7.95
CA ASP A 108 -6.83 -20.85 -6.49
C ASP A 108 -5.70 -20.00 -5.87
N ALA A 109 -5.07 -19.12 -6.65
CA ALA A 109 -4.02 -18.22 -6.15
C ALA A 109 -4.49 -17.42 -4.93
N VAL A 110 -3.64 -17.37 -3.91
CA VAL A 110 -3.74 -16.41 -2.81
C VAL A 110 -2.97 -15.17 -3.20
N ILE A 111 -3.66 -14.03 -3.25
CA ILE A 111 -3.09 -12.75 -3.64
C ILE A 111 -3.16 -11.82 -2.45
N VAL A 112 -2.05 -11.19 -2.11
CA VAL A 112 -1.99 -10.15 -1.09
C VAL A 112 -1.88 -8.81 -1.80
N TYR A 113 -2.94 -8.02 -1.73
CA TYR A 113 -2.93 -6.65 -2.17
C TYR A 113 -2.43 -5.78 -1.01
N ASP A 114 -1.17 -5.37 -1.09
CA ASP A 114 -0.49 -4.63 -0.04
C ASP A 114 -0.77 -3.13 -0.17
N VAL A 115 -1.60 -2.60 0.73
CA VAL A 115 -2.12 -1.22 0.71
C VAL A 115 -1.79 -0.52 2.03
N PRO A 116 -0.78 0.37 2.08
CA PRO A 116 -0.38 1.05 3.31
C PRO A 116 -1.47 1.89 3.98
N LEU A 117 -2.40 2.46 3.22
CA LEU A 117 -3.41 3.40 3.72
C LEU A 117 -4.82 2.96 3.30
N LEU A 118 -5.17 1.69 3.56
CA LEU A 118 -6.44 1.13 3.06
C LEU A 118 -7.67 1.88 3.61
N VAL A 119 -7.63 2.31 4.87
CA VAL A 119 -8.72 3.06 5.51
C VAL A 119 -8.88 4.44 4.87
N GLU A 120 -7.78 5.11 4.57
CA GLU A 120 -7.78 6.47 4.04
C GLU A 120 -8.08 6.49 2.54
N ALA A 121 -7.62 5.47 1.81
CA ALA A 121 -7.75 5.41 0.37
C ALA A 121 -9.17 5.01 -0.09
N ASP A 122 -10.02 4.53 0.83
CA ASP A 122 -11.41 4.10 0.56
C ASP A 122 -11.52 3.18 -0.67
N VAL A 123 -10.49 2.36 -0.89
CA VAL A 123 -10.40 1.51 -2.07
C VAL A 123 -11.18 0.23 -1.80
N ALA A 124 -12.44 0.23 -2.23
CA ALA A 124 -13.29 -0.95 -2.19
C ALA A 124 -12.83 -1.98 -3.22
N HIS A 125 -12.17 -3.03 -2.74
CA HIS A 125 -12.01 -4.29 -3.47
C HIS A 125 -12.83 -5.38 -2.76
N ASN A 126 -13.15 -6.44 -3.50
CA ASN A 126 -13.80 -7.62 -2.95
C ASN A 126 -12.76 -8.48 -2.22
N TYR A 127 -12.21 -7.95 -1.14
CA TYR A 127 -11.31 -8.71 -0.28
C TYR A 127 -12.06 -9.90 0.32
N ALA A 128 -11.43 -11.06 0.29
CA ALA A 128 -11.89 -12.20 1.07
C ALA A 128 -11.66 -11.94 2.56
N GLU A 129 -10.48 -11.38 2.89
CA GLU A 129 -10.13 -10.93 4.24
C GLU A 129 -9.21 -9.71 4.21
N ILE A 130 -9.35 -8.86 5.21
CA ILE A 130 -8.48 -7.72 5.49
C ILE A 130 -7.58 -8.07 6.69
N VAL A 131 -6.28 -8.17 6.42
CA VAL A 131 -5.23 -8.39 7.42
C VAL A 131 -4.64 -7.04 7.82
N VAL A 132 -4.74 -6.72 9.11
CA VAL A 132 -4.15 -5.50 9.69
C VAL A 132 -2.96 -5.88 10.56
N THR A 133 -1.81 -5.30 10.25
CA THR A 133 -0.65 -5.35 11.15
C THR A 133 -0.75 -4.27 12.22
N SER A 134 -0.61 -4.67 13.49
CA SER A 134 -0.67 -3.78 14.64
C SER A 134 0.63 -3.86 15.44
N ALA A 135 1.06 -2.71 15.95
CA ALA A 135 2.14 -2.59 16.92
C ALA A 135 1.90 -1.34 17.78
N PRO A 136 2.27 -1.37 19.07
CA PRO A 136 2.23 -0.21 19.94
C PRO A 136 2.91 1.02 19.31
N GLU A 137 2.36 2.23 19.59
CA GLU A 137 2.87 3.48 19.01
C GLU A 137 4.36 3.70 19.33
N ASP A 138 4.76 3.46 20.57
CA ASP A 138 6.16 3.57 21.03
C ASP A 138 7.10 2.66 20.24
N ILE A 139 6.70 1.41 19.99
CA ILE A 139 7.47 0.48 19.14
C ILE A 139 7.55 0.99 17.69
N ARG A 140 6.47 1.53 17.13
CA ARG A 140 6.46 2.12 15.78
C ARG A 140 7.35 3.36 15.69
N VAL A 141 7.34 4.21 16.72
CA VAL A 141 8.22 5.38 16.84
C VAL A 141 9.68 4.93 16.89
N GLN A 142 10.01 3.98 17.77
CA GLN A 142 11.36 3.45 17.91
C GLN A 142 11.89 2.92 16.56
N ARG A 143 11.10 2.13 15.84
CA ARG A 143 11.46 1.62 14.50
C ARG A 143 11.74 2.72 13.50
N MET A 144 10.98 3.83 13.52
CA MET A 144 11.23 4.95 12.60
C MET A 144 12.49 5.73 12.95
N ILE A 145 12.82 5.84 14.23
CA ILE A 145 14.08 6.45 14.68
C ILE A 145 15.25 5.57 14.24
N GLU A 146 15.24 4.30 14.63
CA GLU A 146 16.38 3.38 14.43
C GLU A 146 16.59 3.01 12.96
N LEU A 147 15.52 2.71 12.22
CA LEU A 147 15.61 2.19 10.86
C LEU A 147 15.51 3.27 9.78
N ARG A 148 15.02 4.47 10.12
CA ARG A 148 14.77 5.54 9.15
C ARG A 148 15.39 6.88 9.55
N GLY A 149 16.12 6.94 10.67
CA GLY A 149 16.85 8.13 11.11
C GLY A 149 15.95 9.33 11.44
N MET A 150 14.70 9.09 11.83
CA MET A 150 13.74 10.16 12.15
C MET A 150 13.92 10.67 13.58
N THR A 151 13.47 11.90 13.86
CA THR A 151 13.29 12.36 15.26
C THR A 151 12.00 11.80 15.85
N ASP A 152 11.87 11.77 17.18
CA ASP A 152 10.63 11.35 17.86
C ASP A 152 9.44 12.21 17.42
N GLU A 153 9.63 13.53 17.34
CA GLU A 153 8.58 14.47 16.95
C GLU A 153 8.09 14.20 15.52
N ALA A 154 9.03 13.99 14.59
CA ALA A 154 8.71 13.70 13.19
C ALA A 154 8.02 12.33 13.04
N ALA A 155 8.46 11.32 13.79
CA ALA A 155 7.87 9.99 13.82
C ALA A 155 6.41 10.06 14.33
N ARG A 156 6.18 10.69 15.48
CA ARG A 156 4.83 10.85 16.04
C ARG A 156 3.93 11.71 15.17
N ALA A 157 4.45 12.76 14.54
CA ALA A 157 3.70 13.57 13.60
C ALA A 157 3.20 12.73 12.41
N ARG A 158 4.04 11.84 11.86
CA ARG A 158 3.62 10.91 10.79
C ARG A 158 2.57 9.91 11.26
N ILE A 159 2.68 9.36 12.46
CA ILE A 159 1.65 8.46 13.01
C ILE A 159 0.31 9.19 13.13
N ARG A 160 0.30 10.41 13.67
CA ARG A 160 -0.92 11.22 13.83
C ARG A 160 -1.56 11.67 12.52
N ALA A 161 -0.78 11.74 11.44
CA ALA A 161 -1.29 12.09 10.12
C ALA A 161 -2.08 10.94 9.45
N GLN A 162 -1.93 9.70 9.94
CA GLN A 162 -2.68 8.54 9.46
C GLN A 162 -3.99 8.39 10.24
N ALA A 163 -4.91 7.57 9.71
CA ALA A 163 -6.12 7.20 10.42
C ALA A 163 -5.79 6.64 11.83
N PRO A 164 -6.67 6.85 12.83
CA PRO A 164 -6.53 6.21 14.13
C PRO A 164 -6.48 4.69 14.00
N GLU A 165 -5.72 4.03 14.88
CA GLU A 165 -5.61 2.57 14.89
C GLU A 165 -6.97 1.89 15.07
N SER A 166 -7.85 2.47 15.88
CA SER A 166 -9.23 1.98 16.04
C SER A 166 -10.00 1.88 14.72
N LYS A 167 -9.79 2.82 13.78
CA LYS A 167 -10.42 2.74 12.46
C LYS A 167 -9.82 1.63 11.58
N ARG A 168 -8.51 1.37 11.70
CA ARG A 168 -7.87 0.24 11.01
C ARG A 168 -8.36 -1.09 11.56
N LEU A 169 -8.40 -1.24 12.88
CA LEU A 169 -8.88 -2.48 13.52
C LEU A 169 -10.36 -2.73 13.25
N ALA A 170 -11.17 -1.68 13.08
CA ALA A 170 -12.59 -1.82 12.76
C ALA A 170 -12.87 -2.44 11.39
N ILE A 171 -11.92 -2.42 10.46
CA ILE A 171 -12.04 -3.08 9.14
C ILE A 171 -11.28 -4.41 9.07
N ALA A 172 -10.65 -4.85 10.17
CA ALA A 172 -9.81 -6.04 10.17
C ALA A 172 -10.66 -7.30 10.32
N ASP A 173 -10.47 -8.27 9.41
CA ASP A 173 -10.91 -9.65 9.62
C ASP A 173 -9.86 -10.42 10.44
N VAL A 174 -8.58 -10.08 10.24
CA VAL A 174 -7.45 -10.66 10.95
C VAL A 174 -6.51 -9.55 11.41
N VAL A 175 -6.08 -9.63 12.67
CA VAL A 175 -5.03 -8.75 13.22
C VAL A 175 -3.78 -9.59 13.47
N ILE A 176 -2.65 -9.13 12.96
CA ILE A 176 -1.33 -9.73 13.23
C ILE A 176 -0.57 -8.79 14.16
N ASP A 177 -0.26 -9.28 15.36
CA ASP A 177 0.58 -8.55 16.32
C ASP A 177 2.05 -8.58 15.87
N THR A 178 2.60 -7.39 15.70
CA THR A 178 3.99 -7.13 15.33
C THR A 178 4.74 -6.31 16.37
N GLY A 179 4.17 -6.11 17.55
CA GLY A 179 4.78 -5.36 18.65
C GLY A 179 5.83 -6.16 19.44
N GLY A 180 5.70 -7.49 19.46
CA GLY A 180 6.58 -8.40 20.19
C GLY A 180 7.75 -8.94 19.38
N GLU A 181 8.18 -10.16 19.74
CA GLU A 181 9.25 -10.87 19.06
C GLU A 181 8.87 -11.24 17.62
N LEU A 182 9.86 -11.22 16.72
CA LEU A 182 9.67 -11.57 15.31
C LEU A 182 9.03 -12.96 15.14
N GLN A 183 9.46 -13.95 15.91
CA GLN A 183 8.93 -15.31 15.82
C GLN A 183 7.43 -15.36 16.10
N HIS A 184 6.95 -14.59 17.09
CA HIS A 184 5.52 -14.52 17.39
C HIS A 184 4.70 -13.96 16.22
N THR A 185 5.23 -12.97 15.49
CA THR A 185 4.62 -12.47 14.26
C THR A 185 4.60 -13.55 13.18
N LEU A 186 5.71 -14.26 12.98
CA LEU A 186 5.81 -15.32 11.96
C LEU A 186 4.83 -16.46 12.25
N ASP A 187 4.71 -16.89 13.50
CA ASP A 187 3.80 -17.97 13.91
C ASP A 187 2.33 -17.60 13.64
N GLN A 188 1.94 -16.34 13.87
CA GLN A 188 0.60 -15.85 13.55
C GLN A 188 0.35 -15.84 12.03
N VAL A 189 1.33 -15.44 11.23
CA VAL A 189 1.22 -15.47 9.76
C VAL A 189 1.13 -16.90 9.24
N ASP A 190 1.90 -17.82 9.80
CA ASP A 190 1.89 -19.24 9.42
C ASP A 190 0.55 -19.90 9.77
N ALA A 191 0.01 -19.60 10.96
CA ALA A 191 -1.31 -20.08 11.37
C ALA A 191 -2.43 -19.49 10.48
N PHE A 192 -2.33 -18.22 10.12
CA PHE A 192 -3.24 -17.58 9.17
C PHE A 192 -3.16 -18.24 7.79
N TRP A 193 -1.95 -18.45 7.27
CA TRP A 193 -1.75 -19.10 5.98
C TRP A 193 -2.33 -20.51 5.91
N ALA A 194 -2.14 -21.31 6.96
CA ALA A 194 -2.67 -22.67 7.04
C ALA A 194 -4.20 -22.74 6.93
N ARG A 195 -4.91 -21.66 7.32
CA ARG A 195 -6.37 -21.53 7.20
C ARG A 195 -6.82 -21.04 5.82
N VAL A 196 -6.00 -20.24 5.14
CA VAL A 196 -6.31 -19.71 3.80
C VAL A 196 -6.01 -20.73 2.69
N GLY A 197 -4.98 -21.56 2.88
CA GLY A 197 -4.55 -22.58 1.92
C GLY A 197 -5.28 -23.94 2.01
N SER A 198 -6.27 -24.07 2.90
CA SER A 198 -7.11 -25.27 3.07
C SER A 198 -8.42 -25.18 2.30
#